data_AF-A0A936IKM9-F1
#
_entry.id   AF-A0A936IKM9-F1
#
_cell.length_a   1.000
_cell.length_b   1.000
_cell.length_c   1.000
_cell.angle_alpha   90.00
_cell.angle_beta   90.00
_cell.angle_gamma   90.00
#
_symmetry.space_group_name_H-M   'P 1'
#
loop_
_entity.id
_entity.type
_entity.pdbx_description
1 polymer ?
#
loop_
_entity_poly.entity_id
_entity_poly.type
_entity_poly.pdbx_seq_one_letter_code
_entity_poly.pdbx_strand_id
1 'polypeptide(L)'
;MQKPPLALLGCLLTAATLSAQTEVVLPSALATTMGSTANRIPHARHETKYQQVFLGSEIVGGASFVMTGLSLREDEQFVGSAGTYDYTIRIGPTTKDHTNLTADFAGNFSGPATTVFSGQFSLPASGGTGGVNSWLFTIPFSTEYTHPAGANLLVEWINSSTTSASSFLDFCFGDPGCTTASCFAFDPNATTATSVFLDRGLVMRFTGHPPQSPPPCFETDLGTALAMGDDQTVARPLGFSFPYVGGSTTDVGICSNGFVWLDGVQTSNDFSNSVAEFLGSVQPQPRIAACWRDFNPFATGSDDVYLKLFPDRAVITWHNVVRFNGTVPMTVQLQMLADGSFYVFFDANFDLTGGTAAEGRSLIGIKCGTGVVADPGNTDYSAALPISTATSTVYEFFGNSANFDLRGRCIRFAPNAGGGYDVSFRTDCGGSSAPYGVGCPAATPVSMTTDAPPNLGSTFNWNVTNVPATTTAAAIMLGVGTAAVNLDFLGYIGCSSYTTMDLAMALPFTPPTATLAGTVPINPQILGMSLHSQAVIVANGVDVTTSNGVTLVFGKL
;
A
#
# COMPACT_ATOMS: atom_id res chain seq x y z
N MET A 1 -3.34 -10.38 -55.19
CA MET A 1 -3.00 -11.37 -54.15
C MET A 1 -2.98 -10.66 -52.81
N GLN A 2 -4.06 -10.76 -52.06
CA GLN A 2 -4.25 -10.15 -50.74
C GLN A 2 -3.45 -10.91 -49.68
N LYS A 3 -2.74 -10.17 -48.81
CA LYS A 3 -2.20 -10.66 -47.54
C LYS A 3 -3.35 -11.10 -46.61
N PRO A 4 -3.21 -12.17 -45.83
CA PRO A 4 -4.21 -12.54 -44.84
C PRO A 4 -4.12 -11.62 -43.62
N PRO A 5 -5.23 -11.34 -42.92
CA PRO A 5 -5.21 -10.58 -41.68
C PRO A 5 -4.75 -11.47 -40.52
N LEU A 6 -3.85 -10.92 -39.69
CA LEU A 6 -3.49 -11.45 -38.38
C LEU A 6 -4.73 -11.35 -37.48
N ALA A 7 -5.33 -12.49 -37.13
CA ALA A 7 -6.35 -12.55 -36.09
C ALA A 7 -5.66 -12.33 -34.74
N LEU A 8 -5.85 -11.14 -34.16
CA LEU A 8 -5.46 -10.82 -32.80
C LEU A 8 -6.33 -11.66 -31.86
N LEU A 9 -5.72 -12.67 -31.24
CA LEU A 9 -6.36 -13.49 -30.22
C LEU A 9 -6.53 -12.61 -28.97
N GLY A 10 -7.65 -11.89 -28.91
CA GLY A 10 -8.08 -11.13 -27.75
C GLY A 10 -8.41 -12.09 -26.62
N CYS A 11 -7.43 -12.38 -25.78
CA CYS A 11 -7.64 -13.04 -24.50
C CYS A 11 -8.37 -12.03 -23.60
N LEU A 12 -9.72 -12.03 -23.64
CA LEU A 12 -10.53 -11.40 -22.61
C LEU A 12 -10.29 -12.14 -21.30
N LEU A 13 -9.30 -11.69 -20.53
CA LEU A 13 -9.33 -11.84 -19.08
C LEU A 13 -10.46 -10.95 -18.58
N THR A 14 -11.65 -11.52 -18.44
CA THR A 14 -12.67 -10.98 -17.53
C THR A 14 -12.11 -11.14 -16.12
N ALA A 15 -11.25 -10.21 -15.70
CA ALA A 15 -11.01 -9.98 -14.29
C ALA A 15 -12.35 -9.50 -13.72
N ALA A 16 -13.06 -10.39 -13.02
CA ALA A 16 -14.20 -9.99 -12.22
C ALA A 16 -13.69 -8.89 -11.28
N THR A 17 -14.27 -7.69 -11.40
CA THR A 17 -14.02 -6.60 -10.48
C THR A 17 -14.52 -7.04 -9.11
N LEU A 18 -13.63 -7.58 -8.30
CA LEU A 18 -13.86 -7.71 -6.87
C LEU A 18 -14.03 -6.28 -6.34
N SER A 19 -15.25 -5.95 -5.93
CA SER A 19 -15.50 -4.83 -5.03
C SER A 19 -14.52 -4.95 -3.86
N ALA A 20 -13.93 -3.84 -3.41
CA ALA A 20 -13.18 -3.82 -2.16
C ALA A 20 -14.14 -4.07 -1.00
N GLN A 21 -14.42 -5.35 -0.78
CA GLN A 21 -15.19 -5.80 0.35
C GLN A 21 -14.34 -5.56 1.60
N THR A 22 -14.72 -4.55 2.37
CA THR A 22 -14.03 -4.20 3.63
C THR A 22 -14.53 -5.01 4.82
N GLU A 23 -15.63 -5.76 4.63
CA GLU A 23 -16.26 -6.58 5.67
C GLU A 23 -16.77 -7.90 5.10
N VAL A 24 -16.48 -9.00 5.77
CA VAL A 24 -16.94 -10.36 5.41
C VAL A 24 -17.73 -10.94 6.56
N VAL A 25 -19.01 -11.27 6.34
CA VAL A 25 -19.83 -12.00 7.32
C VAL A 25 -19.77 -13.49 7.01
N LEU A 26 -19.45 -14.30 8.02
CA LEU A 26 -19.30 -15.75 7.92
C LEU A 26 -20.16 -16.47 8.98
N PRO A 27 -20.88 -17.55 8.61
CA PRO A 27 -21.12 -18.05 7.26
C PRO A 27 -21.76 -17.03 6.30
N SER A 28 -21.40 -17.06 5.02
CA SER A 28 -21.82 -16.02 4.06
C SER A 28 -23.32 -16.03 3.79
N ALA A 29 -23.94 -17.21 3.84
CA ALA A 29 -25.38 -17.38 3.71
C ALA A 29 -26.17 -16.70 4.84
N LEU A 30 -25.53 -16.40 5.97
CA LEU A 30 -26.15 -15.73 7.12
C LEU A 30 -25.86 -14.22 7.17
N ALA A 31 -25.26 -13.66 6.12
CA ALA A 31 -25.06 -12.22 6.01
C ALA A 31 -26.39 -11.44 6.07
N THR A 32 -27.48 -12.02 5.56
CA THR A 32 -28.80 -11.36 5.45
C THR A 32 -29.89 -12.03 6.28
N THR A 33 -29.56 -13.01 7.11
CA THR A 33 -30.50 -13.73 7.97
C THR A 33 -29.85 -14.03 9.32
N MET A 34 -30.63 -13.96 10.40
CA MET A 34 -30.18 -14.43 11.72
C MET A 34 -29.95 -15.95 11.68
N GLY A 35 -29.09 -16.44 12.57
CA GLY A 35 -29.01 -17.86 12.87
C GLY A 35 -30.29 -18.36 13.53
N SER A 36 -30.46 -19.68 13.59
CA SER A 36 -31.64 -20.31 14.18
C SER A 36 -31.63 -20.35 15.71
N THR A 37 -30.53 -19.98 16.36
CA THR A 37 -30.39 -20.10 17.81
C THR A 37 -29.33 -19.15 18.37
N ALA A 38 -29.11 -19.24 19.68
CA ALA A 38 -28.16 -18.41 20.39
C ALA A 38 -27.04 -19.25 21.01
N ASN A 39 -25.85 -18.68 21.10
CA ASN A 39 -24.75 -19.26 21.85
C ASN A 39 -24.12 -18.21 22.76
N ARG A 40 -23.49 -18.69 23.83
CA ARG A 40 -22.76 -17.86 24.78
C ARG A 40 -21.28 -18.23 24.88
N ILE A 41 -20.86 -19.39 24.38
CA ILE A 41 -19.45 -19.83 24.38
C ILE A 41 -18.72 -19.13 23.22
N PRO A 42 -17.49 -18.62 23.39
CA PRO A 42 -16.56 -18.81 24.52
C PRO A 42 -16.72 -17.85 25.71
N HIS A 43 -17.71 -16.97 25.69
CA HIS A 43 -17.80 -15.86 26.63
C HIS A 43 -18.46 -16.22 27.96
N ALA A 44 -19.47 -17.09 27.96
CA ALA A 44 -20.31 -17.41 29.12
C ALA A 44 -19.58 -18.07 30.29
N ARG A 45 -18.44 -18.71 30.04
CA ARG A 45 -17.71 -19.48 31.04
C ARG A 45 -16.28 -18.99 31.11
N HIS A 46 -15.82 -18.77 32.34
CA HIS A 46 -14.40 -18.65 32.64
C HIS A 46 -13.64 -19.85 32.09
N GLU A 47 -12.34 -19.66 31.85
CA GLU A 47 -11.42 -20.74 31.53
C GLU A 47 -11.89 -21.59 30.33
N THR A 48 -12.08 -20.98 29.16
CA THR A 48 -12.59 -21.67 27.97
C THR A 48 -11.62 -21.56 26.81
N LYS A 49 -11.33 -22.69 26.13
CA LYS A 49 -10.75 -22.70 24.79
C LYS A 49 -11.80 -23.11 23.77
N TYR A 50 -11.93 -22.34 22.70
CA TYR A 50 -12.93 -22.53 21.65
C TYR A 50 -12.27 -22.36 20.29
N GLN A 51 -12.58 -23.23 19.34
CA GLN A 51 -12.24 -23.07 17.95
C GLN A 51 -13.48 -23.11 17.07
N GLN A 52 -13.47 -22.32 16.00
CA GLN A 52 -14.48 -22.37 14.97
C GLN A 52 -13.84 -22.23 13.59
N VAL A 53 -14.31 -23.04 12.64
CA VAL A 53 -13.84 -23.06 11.25
C VAL A 53 -14.85 -22.45 10.30
N PHE A 54 -14.37 -21.66 9.34
CA PHE A 54 -15.16 -21.09 8.25
C PHE A 54 -14.57 -21.48 6.89
N LEU A 55 -15.42 -21.62 5.88
CA LEU A 55 -14.97 -21.95 4.52
C LEU A 55 -14.24 -20.76 3.89
N GLY A 56 -13.06 -21.03 3.34
CA GLY A 56 -12.25 -20.06 2.61
C GLY A 56 -12.95 -19.51 1.38
N SER A 57 -13.72 -20.35 0.69
CA SER A 57 -14.52 -19.96 -0.47
C SER A 57 -15.55 -18.86 -0.16
N GLU A 58 -15.94 -18.71 1.10
CA GLU A 58 -16.87 -17.67 1.57
C GLU A 58 -16.15 -16.36 1.93
N ILE A 59 -14.80 -16.39 2.05
CA ILE A 59 -13.97 -15.23 2.33
C ILE A 59 -13.61 -14.57 1.00
N VAL A 60 -14.34 -13.52 0.65
CA VAL A 60 -14.10 -12.71 -0.57
C VAL A 60 -13.99 -13.61 -1.82
N GLY A 61 -14.86 -14.64 -1.90
CA GLY A 61 -14.87 -15.60 -3.01
C GLY A 61 -13.65 -16.53 -3.09
N GLY A 62 -12.93 -16.75 -1.97
CA GLY A 62 -11.71 -17.55 -1.93
C GLY A 62 -10.41 -16.77 -2.17
N ALA A 63 -10.49 -15.45 -2.33
CA ALA A 63 -9.33 -14.59 -2.49
C ALA A 63 -8.53 -14.47 -1.18
N SER A 64 -7.27 -14.01 -1.30
CA SER A 64 -6.52 -13.60 -0.11
C SER A 64 -7.13 -12.33 0.48
N PHE A 65 -7.12 -12.21 1.81
CA PHE A 65 -7.75 -11.10 2.52
C PHE A 65 -6.96 -10.79 3.80
N VAL A 66 -6.67 -9.52 4.04
CA VAL A 66 -6.03 -9.05 5.27
C VAL A 66 -7.12 -8.67 6.25
N MET A 67 -7.24 -9.42 7.34
CA MET A 67 -8.21 -9.18 8.40
C MET A 67 -7.60 -8.26 9.46
N THR A 68 -8.36 -7.25 9.86
CA THR A 68 -7.98 -6.20 10.81
C THR A 68 -8.88 -6.14 12.03
N GLY A 69 -9.98 -6.91 12.05
CA GLY A 69 -10.89 -6.94 13.18
C GLY A 69 -11.91 -8.07 13.09
N LEU A 70 -12.53 -8.36 14.23
CA LEU A 70 -13.56 -9.38 14.40
C LEU A 70 -14.73 -8.82 15.20
N SER A 71 -15.95 -8.95 14.68
CA SER A 71 -17.20 -8.63 15.35
C SER A 71 -18.04 -9.89 15.55
N LEU A 72 -18.78 -9.94 16.66
CA LEU A 72 -19.78 -10.98 16.92
C LEU A 72 -21.18 -10.36 16.89
N ARG A 73 -22.12 -11.03 16.24
CA ARG A 73 -23.49 -10.55 16.08
C ARG A 73 -24.31 -10.84 17.34
N GLU A 74 -25.11 -9.85 17.77
CA GLU A 74 -26.05 -10.00 18.88
C GLU A 74 -27.23 -10.87 18.46
N ASP A 75 -27.66 -11.77 19.35
CA ASP A 75 -28.87 -12.56 19.18
C ASP A 75 -30.17 -11.72 19.34
N GLU A 76 -31.24 -12.14 18.65
CA GLU A 76 -32.51 -11.40 18.59
C GLU A 76 -33.53 -11.73 19.70
N GLN A 77 -33.21 -12.63 20.64
CA GLN A 77 -34.19 -13.13 21.61
C GLN A 77 -33.70 -13.05 23.05
N PHE A 78 -32.40 -13.23 23.28
CA PHE A 78 -31.88 -13.50 24.62
C PHE A 78 -31.08 -12.33 25.21
N VAL A 79 -31.52 -11.92 26.40
CA VAL A 79 -30.88 -10.88 27.21
C VAL A 79 -29.72 -11.46 28.02
N GLY A 80 -28.60 -10.76 28.03
CA GLY A 80 -27.37 -11.14 28.69
C GLY A 80 -26.85 -10.12 29.69
N SER A 81 -25.68 -10.39 30.25
CA SER A 81 -24.99 -9.52 31.20
C SER A 81 -23.59 -9.16 30.69
N ALA A 82 -23.17 -7.91 30.92
CA ALA A 82 -21.83 -7.45 30.61
C ALA A 82 -20.77 -8.11 31.53
N GLY A 83 -19.52 -8.13 31.09
CA GLY A 83 -18.38 -8.62 31.88
C GLY A 83 -17.03 -8.20 31.28
N THR A 84 -15.96 -8.34 32.06
CA THR A 84 -14.59 -8.10 31.58
C THR A 84 -13.84 -9.42 31.55
N TYR A 85 -13.14 -9.67 30.45
CA TYR A 85 -12.43 -10.92 30.20
C TYR A 85 -11.01 -10.72 29.71
N ASP A 86 -10.12 -11.60 30.13
CA ASP A 86 -8.80 -11.80 29.56
C ASP A 86 -8.91 -12.76 28.37
N TYR A 87 -8.79 -12.22 27.15
CA TYR A 87 -8.82 -13.00 25.92
C TYR A 87 -7.45 -13.06 25.27
N THR A 88 -7.16 -14.22 24.66
CA THR A 88 -6.23 -14.33 23.56
C THR A 88 -6.97 -14.89 22.35
N ILE A 89 -6.91 -14.19 21.23
CA ILE A 89 -7.53 -14.62 19.97
C ILE A 89 -6.42 -14.92 18.98
N ARG A 90 -6.48 -16.12 18.41
CA ARG A 90 -5.57 -16.56 17.35
C ARG A 90 -6.35 -16.91 16.11
N ILE A 91 -5.80 -16.57 14.96
CA ILE A 91 -6.39 -16.86 13.66
C ILE A 91 -5.33 -17.51 12.78
N GLY A 92 -5.72 -18.53 12.03
CA GLY A 92 -4.79 -19.23 11.16
C GLY A 92 -5.48 -19.97 10.03
N PRO A 93 -4.70 -20.39 9.03
CA PRO A 93 -5.21 -21.20 7.95
C PRO A 93 -5.51 -22.61 8.45
N THR A 94 -6.50 -23.25 7.86
CA THR A 94 -6.82 -24.64 8.09
C THR A 94 -7.22 -25.36 6.81
N THR A 95 -6.97 -26.66 6.77
CA THR A 95 -7.55 -27.59 5.78
C THR A 95 -8.86 -28.19 6.27
N LYS A 96 -9.26 -27.88 7.52
CA LYS A 96 -10.52 -28.33 8.09
C LYS A 96 -11.68 -27.54 7.51
N ASP A 97 -12.85 -28.15 7.47
CA ASP A 97 -14.13 -27.51 7.15
C ASP A 97 -15.20 -27.94 8.15
N HIS A 98 -16.45 -27.56 7.88
CA HIS A 98 -17.57 -27.90 8.76
C HIS A 98 -17.81 -29.42 8.87
N THR A 99 -17.29 -30.25 7.97
CA THR A 99 -17.51 -31.70 7.98
C THR A 99 -16.42 -32.49 8.70
N ASN A 100 -15.26 -31.88 9.00
CA ASN A 100 -14.08 -32.63 9.44
C ASN A 100 -13.23 -31.97 10.55
N LEU A 101 -13.74 -30.91 11.20
CA LEU A 101 -13.14 -30.33 12.40
C LEU A 101 -12.96 -31.42 13.48
N THR A 102 -11.84 -31.39 14.20
CA THR A 102 -11.51 -32.42 15.18
C THR A 102 -11.42 -31.87 16.60
N ALA A 103 -11.28 -32.77 17.57
CA ALA A 103 -11.04 -32.37 18.95
C ALA A 103 -9.60 -31.90 19.21
N ASP A 104 -8.63 -32.19 18.33
CA ASP A 104 -7.24 -31.75 18.51
C ASP A 104 -7.11 -30.27 18.15
N PHE A 105 -6.98 -29.40 19.16
CA PHE A 105 -6.88 -27.96 18.95
C PHE A 105 -5.65 -27.58 18.11
N ALA A 106 -4.51 -28.24 18.32
CA ALA A 106 -3.30 -27.94 17.56
C ALA A 106 -3.41 -28.47 16.12
N GLY A 107 -3.89 -29.70 15.96
CA GLY A 107 -4.05 -30.36 14.65
C GLY A 107 -5.16 -29.80 13.77
N ASN A 108 -6.00 -28.92 14.30
CA ASN A 108 -6.98 -28.18 13.50
C ASN A 108 -6.34 -27.03 12.70
N PHE A 109 -5.17 -26.50 13.09
CA PHE A 109 -4.43 -25.55 12.24
C PHE A 109 -3.63 -26.29 11.17
N SER A 110 -3.60 -25.77 9.93
CA SER A 110 -2.73 -26.30 8.86
C SER A 110 -1.46 -25.48 8.64
N GLY A 111 -1.28 -24.40 9.39
CA GLY A 111 -0.12 -23.53 9.37
C GLY A 111 -0.01 -22.70 10.65
N PRO A 112 1.00 -21.83 10.77
CA PRO A 112 1.14 -20.97 11.94
C PRO A 112 -0.10 -20.12 12.18
N ALA A 113 -0.54 -20.04 13.43
CA ALA A 113 -1.61 -19.14 13.86
C ALA A 113 -1.02 -17.79 14.30
N THR A 114 -1.65 -16.70 13.89
CA THR A 114 -1.32 -15.34 14.31
C THR A 114 -2.15 -14.98 15.54
N THR A 115 -1.50 -14.55 16.62
CA THR A 115 -2.21 -13.90 17.74
C THR A 115 -2.62 -12.51 17.29
N VAL A 116 -3.93 -12.32 17.07
CA VAL A 116 -4.51 -11.08 16.56
C VAL A 116 -5.00 -10.18 17.68
N PHE A 117 -5.21 -10.71 18.89
CA PHE A 117 -5.56 -9.94 20.08
C PHE A 117 -5.07 -10.68 21.33
N SER A 118 -4.54 -9.96 22.32
CA SER A 118 -4.28 -10.49 23.65
C SER A 118 -4.41 -9.37 24.69
N GLY A 119 -5.31 -9.54 25.65
CA GLY A 119 -5.53 -8.56 26.71
C GLY A 119 -6.94 -8.60 27.29
N GLN A 120 -7.24 -7.60 28.12
CA GLN A 120 -8.57 -7.41 28.67
C GLN A 120 -9.54 -6.82 27.66
N PHE A 121 -10.76 -7.36 27.65
CA PHE A 121 -11.87 -6.89 26.83
C PHE A 121 -13.14 -6.80 27.66
N SER A 122 -13.83 -5.65 27.58
CA SER A 122 -15.14 -5.45 28.20
C SER A 122 -16.26 -5.87 27.26
N LEU A 123 -16.83 -7.04 27.52
CA LEU A 123 -17.98 -7.59 26.81
C LEU A 123 -19.27 -6.84 27.19
N PRO A 124 -19.99 -6.23 26.22
CA PRO A 124 -21.28 -5.60 26.47
C PRO A 124 -22.38 -6.62 26.82
N ALA A 125 -23.43 -6.18 27.52
CA ALA A 125 -24.64 -6.97 27.73
C ALA A 125 -25.45 -7.07 26.42
N SER A 126 -25.95 -8.26 26.07
CA SER A 126 -26.95 -8.40 24.99
C SER A 126 -28.33 -7.97 25.49
N GLY A 127 -29.05 -7.21 24.69
CA GLY A 127 -30.42 -6.75 24.94
C GLY A 127 -31.49 -7.68 24.40
N GLY A 128 -31.13 -8.72 23.63
CA GLY A 128 -32.10 -9.66 23.04
C GLY A 128 -33.00 -8.99 22.00
N THR A 129 -32.44 -8.02 21.30
CA THR A 129 -33.11 -7.28 20.21
C THR A 129 -32.19 -7.16 18.98
N GLY A 130 -31.24 -8.08 18.88
CA GLY A 130 -30.32 -8.21 17.75
C GLY A 130 -31.04 -8.34 16.40
N GLY A 131 -30.30 -8.06 15.36
CA GLY A 131 -30.73 -8.18 13.98
C GLY A 131 -29.50 -8.36 13.10
N VAL A 132 -29.70 -8.54 11.79
CA VAL A 132 -28.63 -8.94 10.86
C VAL A 132 -27.43 -8.00 10.83
N ASN A 133 -27.62 -6.72 11.22
CA ASN A 133 -26.59 -5.68 11.31
C ASN A 133 -26.24 -5.28 12.77
N SER A 134 -26.79 -5.95 13.77
CA SER A 134 -26.54 -5.65 15.20
C SER A 134 -25.28 -6.36 15.67
N TRP A 135 -24.13 -5.74 15.46
CA TRP A 135 -22.84 -6.25 15.93
C TRP A 135 -22.61 -5.83 17.38
N LEU A 136 -22.70 -6.78 18.32
CA LEU A 136 -22.66 -6.51 19.77
C LEU A 136 -21.37 -5.79 20.16
N PHE A 137 -20.26 -6.18 19.54
CA PHE A 137 -18.96 -5.54 19.72
C PHE A 137 -18.03 -5.84 18.54
N THR A 138 -16.92 -5.09 18.47
CA THR A 138 -15.81 -5.33 17.54
C THR A 138 -14.49 -5.31 18.31
N ILE A 139 -13.65 -6.32 18.07
CA ILE A 139 -12.27 -6.38 18.57
C ILE A 139 -11.35 -5.99 17.40
N PRO A 140 -10.67 -4.83 17.47
CA PRO A 140 -9.62 -4.52 16.52
C PRO A 140 -8.42 -5.44 16.74
N PHE A 141 -7.77 -5.86 15.67
CA PHE A 141 -6.59 -6.69 15.77
C PHE A 141 -5.36 -5.85 16.14
N SER A 142 -4.59 -6.29 17.13
CA SER A 142 -3.27 -5.74 17.44
C SER A 142 -2.23 -6.14 16.40
N THR A 143 -2.49 -7.23 15.67
CA THR A 143 -1.67 -7.76 14.58
C THR A 143 -2.60 -8.20 13.45
N GLU A 144 -2.44 -7.62 12.25
CA GLU A 144 -3.22 -8.04 11.09
C GLU A 144 -2.96 -9.50 10.73
N TYR A 145 -3.98 -10.15 10.16
CA TYR A 145 -3.87 -11.52 9.66
C TYR A 145 -4.11 -11.56 8.16
N THR A 146 -3.07 -11.86 7.38
CA THR A 146 -3.20 -12.13 5.94
C THR A 146 -3.68 -13.56 5.73
N HIS A 147 -4.97 -13.71 5.45
CA HIS A 147 -5.57 -14.97 5.07
C HIS A 147 -5.10 -15.39 3.67
N PRO A 148 -4.49 -16.58 3.52
CA PRO A 148 -4.04 -17.06 2.21
C PRO A 148 -5.22 -17.49 1.34
N ALA A 149 -5.14 -17.20 0.04
CA ALA A 149 -6.16 -17.60 -0.91
C ALA A 149 -6.40 -19.12 -0.90
N GLY A 150 -7.68 -19.52 -0.92
CA GLY A 150 -8.11 -20.93 -0.99
C GLY A 150 -7.98 -21.75 0.29
N ALA A 151 -7.44 -21.22 1.39
CA ALA A 151 -7.43 -21.91 2.68
C ALA A 151 -8.74 -21.68 3.44
N ASN A 152 -9.16 -22.61 4.30
CA ASN A 152 -10.22 -22.33 5.26
C ASN A 152 -9.67 -21.53 6.45
N LEU A 153 -10.54 -20.85 7.18
CA LEU A 153 -10.18 -19.99 8.30
C LEU A 153 -10.49 -20.69 9.62
N LEU A 154 -9.53 -20.73 10.55
CA LEU A 154 -9.76 -21.16 11.92
C LEU A 154 -9.59 -19.99 12.88
N VAL A 155 -10.60 -19.76 13.72
CA VAL A 155 -10.54 -18.79 14.81
C VAL A 155 -10.47 -19.55 16.13
N GLU A 156 -9.44 -19.29 16.92
CA GLU A 156 -9.27 -19.80 18.27
C GLU A 156 -9.45 -18.67 19.28
N TRP A 157 -10.37 -18.88 20.22
CA TRP A 157 -10.59 -18.04 21.37
C TRP A 157 -10.11 -18.75 22.63
N ILE A 158 -9.26 -18.08 23.39
CA ILE A 158 -8.78 -18.52 24.69
C ILE A 158 -9.24 -17.49 25.72
N ASN A 159 -10.22 -17.86 26.53
CA ASN A 159 -10.68 -17.11 27.69
C ASN A 159 -9.96 -17.61 28.94
N SER A 160 -9.01 -16.83 29.45
CA SER A 160 -8.25 -17.14 30.67
C SER A 160 -8.81 -16.46 31.92
N SER A 161 -9.96 -15.81 31.80
CA SER A 161 -10.63 -15.13 32.92
C SER A 161 -11.09 -16.13 33.96
N THR A 162 -11.22 -15.68 35.20
CA THR A 162 -11.75 -16.46 36.34
C THR A 162 -13.22 -16.17 36.64
N THR A 163 -13.83 -15.23 35.92
CA THR A 163 -15.23 -14.82 36.07
C THR A 163 -16.06 -15.21 34.85
N SER A 164 -17.36 -15.38 35.07
CA SER A 164 -18.34 -15.70 34.04
C SER A 164 -19.40 -14.60 33.95
N ALA A 165 -19.78 -14.24 32.74
CA ALA A 165 -20.88 -13.35 32.36
C ALA A 165 -21.44 -13.84 31.01
N SER A 166 -22.73 -13.69 30.79
CA SER A 166 -23.39 -14.33 29.63
C SER A 166 -23.95 -13.28 28.70
N SER A 167 -23.30 -13.02 27.58
CA SER A 167 -23.93 -12.34 26.44
C SER A 167 -24.31 -13.35 25.37
N PHE A 168 -25.51 -13.20 24.83
CA PHE A 168 -26.03 -14.09 23.79
C PHE A 168 -25.66 -13.54 22.43
N LEU A 169 -25.07 -14.43 21.64
CA LEU A 169 -24.59 -14.16 20.30
C LEU A 169 -25.35 -15.03 19.32
N ASP A 170 -25.54 -14.47 18.13
CA ASP A 170 -26.20 -15.15 17.04
C ASP A 170 -25.40 -16.40 16.60
N PHE A 171 -26.12 -17.51 16.46
CA PHE A 171 -25.55 -18.82 16.27
C PHE A 171 -26.39 -19.64 15.31
N CYS A 172 -25.74 -20.25 14.32
CA CYS A 172 -26.44 -21.15 13.41
C CYS A 172 -26.39 -22.57 13.92
N PHE A 173 -27.49 -23.30 13.75
CA PHE A 173 -27.55 -24.72 14.02
C PHE A 173 -28.54 -25.41 13.06
N GLY A 174 -28.00 -26.20 12.13
CA GLY A 174 -28.82 -26.95 11.18
C GLY A 174 -29.51 -26.08 10.11
N ASP A 175 -29.19 -24.79 10.05
CA ASP A 175 -29.63 -23.90 8.98
C ASP A 175 -29.03 -24.35 7.63
N PRO A 176 -29.77 -24.27 6.51
CA PRO A 176 -29.23 -24.60 5.19
C PRO A 176 -27.96 -23.83 4.79
N GLY A 177 -27.70 -22.69 5.44
CA GLY A 177 -26.52 -21.85 5.26
C GLY A 177 -25.45 -21.98 6.35
N CYS A 178 -25.57 -22.92 7.31
CA CYS A 178 -24.63 -23.08 8.41
C CYS A 178 -23.40 -23.90 7.98
N THR A 179 -22.46 -23.27 7.27
CA THR A 179 -21.24 -23.88 6.73
C THR A 179 -20.04 -23.76 7.67
N THR A 180 -20.27 -23.90 8.98
CA THR A 180 -19.25 -23.74 10.02
C THR A 180 -19.33 -24.86 11.05
N ALA A 181 -18.19 -25.16 11.69
CA ALA A 181 -18.10 -26.11 12.78
C ALA A 181 -17.33 -25.50 13.93
N SER A 182 -17.59 -25.98 15.15
CA SER A 182 -16.95 -25.47 16.35
C SER A 182 -16.61 -26.58 17.34
N CYS A 183 -15.56 -26.37 18.13
CA CYS A 183 -15.19 -27.25 19.23
C CYS A 183 -14.70 -26.45 20.43
N PHE A 184 -14.85 -27.01 21.64
CA PHE A 184 -14.43 -26.31 22.85
C PHE A 184 -14.06 -27.24 24.01
N ALA A 185 -13.33 -26.68 24.98
CA ALA A 185 -13.07 -27.24 26.29
C ALA A 185 -13.13 -26.13 27.36
N PHE A 186 -13.55 -26.47 28.58
CA PHE A 186 -13.51 -25.57 29.74
C PHE A 186 -12.14 -25.65 30.44
N ASP A 187 -11.09 -25.41 29.67
CA ASP A 187 -9.72 -25.17 30.15
C ASP A 187 -8.96 -24.38 29.06
N PRO A 188 -8.39 -23.19 29.36
CA PRO A 188 -7.65 -22.38 28.39
C PRO A 188 -6.36 -23.06 27.90
N ASN A 189 -5.86 -24.04 28.64
CA ASN A 189 -4.66 -24.81 28.31
C ASN A 189 -4.99 -26.18 27.69
N ALA A 190 -6.26 -26.50 27.49
CA ALA A 190 -6.67 -27.77 26.89
C ALA A 190 -5.98 -27.98 25.53
N THR A 191 -5.50 -29.21 25.32
CA THR A 191 -4.98 -29.66 24.02
C THR A 191 -6.06 -30.37 23.20
N THR A 192 -7.10 -30.89 23.86
CA THR A 192 -8.22 -31.60 23.24
C THR A 192 -9.56 -31.00 23.66
N ALA A 193 -10.46 -30.79 22.71
CA ALA A 193 -11.82 -30.33 22.95
C ALA A 193 -12.66 -31.39 23.66
N THR A 194 -13.50 -30.96 24.60
CA THR A 194 -14.50 -31.80 25.26
C THR A 194 -15.74 -32.00 24.37
N SER A 195 -15.98 -31.08 23.44
CA SER A 195 -17.11 -31.17 22.51
C SER A 195 -16.70 -30.67 21.14
N VAL A 196 -17.20 -31.36 20.11
CA VAL A 196 -17.00 -31.03 18.69
C VAL A 196 -18.36 -31.05 18.02
N PHE A 197 -18.70 -30.00 17.28
CA PHE A 197 -19.93 -29.88 16.54
C PHE A 197 -19.62 -29.51 15.09
N LEU A 198 -20.16 -30.30 14.16
CA LEU A 198 -19.88 -30.21 12.72
C LEU A 198 -20.98 -29.46 11.93
N ASP A 199 -21.94 -28.87 12.62
CA ASP A 199 -23.18 -28.36 12.04
C ASP A 199 -23.65 -27.05 12.69
N ARG A 200 -22.74 -26.36 13.39
CA ARG A 200 -23.08 -25.16 14.19
C ARG A 200 -21.88 -24.30 14.55
N GLY A 201 -22.13 -23.00 14.66
CA GLY A 201 -21.12 -22.00 15.00
C GLY A 201 -21.69 -20.59 15.10
N LEU A 202 -20.89 -19.67 15.65
CA LEU A 202 -21.23 -18.25 15.75
C LEU A 202 -21.25 -17.59 14.37
N VAL A 203 -22.10 -16.58 14.20
CA VAL A 203 -22.01 -15.68 13.05
C VAL A 203 -21.01 -14.56 13.37
N MET A 204 -19.96 -14.48 12.56
CA MET A 204 -18.84 -13.56 12.75
C MET A 204 -18.72 -12.59 11.58
N ARG A 205 -18.29 -11.36 11.84
CA ARG A 205 -17.84 -10.44 10.80
C ARG A 205 -16.37 -10.15 10.95
N PHE A 206 -15.63 -10.24 9.85
CA PHE A 206 -14.24 -9.83 9.77
C PHE A 206 -14.17 -8.52 9.00
N THR A 207 -13.55 -7.49 9.60
CA THR A 207 -13.17 -6.27 8.89
C THR A 207 -11.79 -6.47 8.28
N GLY A 208 -11.52 -5.82 7.16
CA GLY A 208 -10.24 -5.98 6.47
C GLY A 208 -10.20 -5.35 5.09
N HIS A 209 -9.22 -5.77 4.30
CA HIS A 209 -9.05 -5.35 2.92
C HIS A 209 -8.32 -6.44 2.11
N PRO A 210 -8.41 -6.43 0.77
CA PRO A 210 -7.53 -7.23 -0.07
C PRO A 210 -6.04 -6.93 0.25
N PRO A 211 -5.12 -7.90 0.17
CA PRO A 211 -3.69 -7.65 0.32
C PRO A 211 -3.25 -6.54 -0.62
N GLN A 212 -2.71 -5.46 -0.06
CA GLN A 212 -2.27 -4.33 -0.84
C GLN A 212 -0.82 -4.56 -1.28
N SER A 213 -0.58 -4.59 -2.59
CA SER A 213 0.76 -4.34 -3.10
C SER A 213 1.08 -2.85 -2.92
N PRO A 214 2.33 -2.48 -2.60
CA PRO A 214 2.72 -1.08 -2.63
C PRO A 214 2.32 -0.46 -3.98
N PRO A 215 1.70 0.75 -3.99
CA PRO A 215 1.29 1.37 -5.23
C PRO A 215 2.50 1.67 -6.14
N PRO A 216 2.31 2.02 -7.42
CA PRO A 216 3.39 2.64 -8.18
C PRO A 216 3.88 3.90 -7.46
N CYS A 217 5.12 4.29 -7.69
CA CYS A 217 5.71 5.46 -7.04
C CYS A 217 5.07 6.77 -7.47
N PHE A 218 4.63 6.80 -8.72
CA PHE A 218 3.74 7.79 -9.30
C PHE A 218 2.79 7.02 -10.22
N GLU A 219 1.49 7.19 -10.01
CA GLU A 219 0.45 6.72 -10.91
C GLU A 219 0.38 7.66 -12.12
N THR A 220 0.64 7.10 -13.31
CA THR A 220 0.70 7.87 -14.56
C THR A 220 -0.67 8.06 -15.19
N ASP A 221 -1.63 7.17 -14.89
CA ASP A 221 -3.04 7.37 -15.23
C ASP A 221 -3.70 8.25 -14.16
N LEU A 222 -3.64 9.57 -14.38
CA LEU A 222 -4.14 10.58 -13.46
C LEU A 222 -5.66 10.48 -13.20
N GLY A 223 -6.41 9.82 -14.09
CA GLY A 223 -7.86 9.72 -13.98
C GLY A 223 -8.59 10.98 -14.45
N THR A 224 -9.58 11.43 -13.68
CA THR A 224 -10.49 12.52 -14.08
C THR A 224 -10.06 13.85 -13.48
N ALA A 225 -9.93 14.88 -14.31
CA ALA A 225 -9.72 16.26 -13.89
C ALA A 225 -10.93 16.76 -13.07
N LEU A 226 -10.67 17.43 -11.95
CA LEU A 226 -11.71 17.91 -11.04
C LEU A 226 -12.23 19.30 -11.41
N ALA A 227 -11.59 19.98 -12.36
CA ALA A 227 -11.87 21.35 -12.79
C ALA A 227 -11.89 22.32 -11.61
N MET A 228 -10.82 22.30 -10.81
CA MET A 228 -10.74 23.11 -9.60
C MET A 228 -10.32 24.55 -9.90
N GLY A 229 -10.95 25.50 -9.21
CA GLY A 229 -10.47 26.87 -9.15
C GLY A 229 -9.39 27.08 -8.08
N ASP A 230 -8.98 28.33 -7.94
CA ASP A 230 -8.26 28.80 -6.76
C ASP A 230 -9.13 28.69 -5.51
N ASP A 231 -8.55 28.37 -4.36
CA ASP A 231 -9.26 28.20 -3.08
C ASP A 231 -10.57 27.41 -3.21
N GLN A 232 -10.51 26.15 -3.61
CA GLN A 232 -11.69 25.29 -3.78
C GLN A 232 -11.53 23.97 -3.04
N THR A 233 -12.61 23.48 -2.43
CA THR A 233 -12.70 22.13 -1.86
C THR A 233 -13.86 21.38 -2.50
N VAL A 234 -13.62 20.15 -2.96
CA VAL A 234 -14.64 19.30 -3.60
C VAL A 234 -14.76 17.96 -2.88
N ALA A 235 -15.99 17.58 -2.53
CA ALA A 235 -16.28 16.28 -1.93
C ALA A 235 -16.27 15.17 -3.00
N ARG A 236 -15.64 14.04 -2.69
CA ARG A 236 -15.57 12.85 -3.55
C ARG A 236 -15.68 11.56 -2.74
N PRO A 237 -16.55 10.60 -3.14
CA PRO A 237 -16.54 9.27 -2.56
C PRO A 237 -15.30 8.50 -3.02
N LEU A 238 -14.72 7.72 -2.11
CA LEU A 238 -13.54 6.88 -2.38
C LEU A 238 -13.90 5.54 -3.02
N GLY A 239 -15.11 5.02 -2.76
CA GLY A 239 -15.52 3.69 -3.20
C GLY A 239 -14.95 2.53 -2.36
N PHE A 240 -14.15 2.85 -1.35
CA PHE A 240 -13.67 1.97 -0.29
C PHE A 240 -13.61 2.74 1.04
N SER A 241 -13.47 2.03 2.15
CA SER A 241 -13.20 2.67 3.45
C SER A 241 -11.70 2.89 3.61
N PHE A 242 -11.27 4.14 3.79
CA PHE A 242 -9.90 4.48 4.16
C PHE A 242 -9.81 4.56 5.70
N PRO A 243 -9.20 3.57 6.37
CA PRO A 243 -8.96 3.64 7.80
C PRO A 243 -7.81 4.60 8.10
N TYR A 244 -7.90 5.30 9.22
CA TYR A 244 -6.81 6.11 9.77
C TYR A 244 -6.82 5.97 11.30
N VAL A 245 -5.76 6.38 11.96
CA VAL A 245 -5.70 6.25 13.43
C VAL A 245 -6.86 7.02 14.08
N GLY A 246 -7.74 6.31 14.78
CA GLY A 246 -8.90 6.89 15.48
C GLY A 246 -10.15 7.09 14.63
N GLY A 247 -10.20 6.59 13.38
CA GLY A 247 -11.41 6.66 12.56
C GLY A 247 -11.27 5.98 11.19
N SER A 248 -12.28 6.18 10.35
CA SER A 248 -12.24 5.79 8.93
C SER A 248 -13.18 6.70 8.15
N THR A 249 -12.95 6.81 6.84
CA THR A 249 -13.85 7.56 5.96
C THR A 249 -14.08 6.86 4.63
N THR A 250 -15.27 7.03 4.07
CA THR A 250 -15.62 6.62 2.69
C THR A 250 -15.63 7.79 1.72
N ASP A 251 -15.50 9.01 2.23
CA ASP A 251 -15.62 10.27 1.49
C ASP A 251 -14.53 11.25 1.92
N VAL A 252 -14.04 12.04 0.98
CA VAL A 252 -12.99 13.01 1.22
C VAL A 252 -13.33 14.37 0.63
N GLY A 253 -12.86 15.44 1.28
CA GLY A 253 -12.88 16.80 0.75
C GLY A 253 -11.51 17.16 0.18
N ILE A 254 -11.36 17.10 -1.14
CA ILE A 254 -10.10 17.41 -1.83
C ILE A 254 -10.00 18.92 -1.99
N CYS A 255 -8.95 19.53 -1.44
CA CYS A 255 -8.70 20.97 -1.53
C CYS A 255 -7.66 21.29 -2.61
N SER A 256 -7.86 22.38 -3.36
CA SER A 256 -6.88 22.90 -4.33
C SER A 256 -5.53 23.18 -3.67
N ASN A 257 -5.55 23.60 -2.40
CA ASN A 257 -4.39 23.97 -1.59
C ASN A 257 -3.58 22.77 -1.03
N GLY A 258 -3.57 21.63 -1.73
CA GLY A 258 -2.64 20.53 -1.46
C GLY A 258 -2.94 19.67 -0.22
N PHE A 259 -4.18 19.69 0.29
CA PHE A 259 -4.62 18.84 1.40
C PHE A 259 -5.99 18.21 1.15
N VAL A 260 -6.31 17.19 1.95
CA VAL A 260 -7.53 16.39 1.86
C VAL A 260 -8.14 16.26 3.25
N TRP A 261 -9.38 16.69 3.40
CA TRP A 261 -10.19 16.36 4.57
C TRP A 261 -10.54 14.88 4.57
N LEU A 262 -10.39 14.22 5.71
CA LEU A 262 -10.78 12.82 5.89
C LEU A 262 -12.27 12.70 6.25
N ASP A 263 -13.07 13.53 5.59
CA ASP A 263 -14.53 13.54 5.59
C ASP A 263 -15.02 14.26 4.32
N GLY A 264 -16.26 13.98 3.90
CA GLY A 264 -16.87 14.62 2.72
C GLY A 264 -17.68 15.88 3.00
N VAL A 265 -17.65 16.40 4.23
CA VAL A 265 -18.54 17.49 4.69
C VAL A 265 -17.79 18.81 4.86
N GLN A 266 -16.53 18.75 5.30
CA GLN A 266 -15.71 19.91 5.53
C GLN A 266 -15.34 20.57 4.19
N THR A 267 -15.67 21.85 4.07
CA THR A 267 -15.49 22.65 2.85
C THR A 267 -14.39 23.69 2.97
N SER A 268 -13.75 23.81 4.13
CA SER A 268 -12.64 24.75 4.30
C SER A 268 -11.57 24.51 3.23
N ASN A 269 -11.14 25.60 2.63
CA ASN A 269 -10.21 25.70 1.51
C ASN A 269 -8.98 26.54 1.90
N ASP A 270 -8.71 26.67 3.20
CA ASP A 270 -7.70 27.56 3.76
C ASP A 270 -6.33 27.39 3.07
N PHE A 271 -5.78 28.47 2.50
CA PHE A 271 -4.47 28.49 1.87
C PHE A 271 -3.32 28.70 2.87
N SER A 272 -3.64 29.15 4.09
CA SER A 272 -2.69 29.85 4.96
C SER A 272 -1.99 28.98 6.00
N ASN A 273 -1.52 27.78 5.60
CA ASN A 273 -0.95 26.75 6.48
C ASN A 273 -0.24 27.25 7.76
N SER A 274 -0.58 26.67 8.90
CA SER A 274 0.17 26.86 10.14
C SER A 274 0.09 25.60 10.99
N VAL A 275 1.08 25.41 11.86
CA VAL A 275 1.06 24.29 12.82
C VAL A 275 -0.21 24.35 13.68
N ALA A 276 -0.58 25.52 14.19
CA ALA A 276 -1.76 25.67 15.03
C ALA A 276 -3.05 25.25 14.31
N GLU A 277 -3.25 25.68 13.07
CA GLU A 277 -4.45 25.34 12.29
C GLU A 277 -4.47 23.87 11.88
N PHE A 278 -3.32 23.30 11.53
CA PHE A 278 -3.20 21.88 11.23
C PHE A 278 -3.61 21.02 12.43
N LEU A 279 -3.17 21.41 13.63
CA LEU A 279 -3.51 20.76 14.89
C LEU A 279 -4.96 21.05 15.35
N GLY A 280 -5.72 21.84 14.60
CA GLY A 280 -7.17 21.98 14.76
C GLY A 280 -7.65 23.22 15.52
N SER A 281 -6.82 24.25 15.67
CA SER A 281 -7.20 25.51 16.36
C SER A 281 -8.39 26.22 15.71
N VAL A 282 -8.53 26.10 14.38
CA VAL A 282 -9.63 26.67 13.59
C VAL A 282 -10.49 25.57 12.97
N GLN A 283 -9.86 24.54 12.40
CA GLN A 283 -10.55 23.45 11.71
C GLN A 283 -10.28 22.10 12.39
N PRO A 284 -11.19 21.66 13.28
CA PRO A 284 -10.96 20.54 14.17
C PRO A 284 -11.03 19.17 13.51
N GLN A 285 -11.31 19.05 12.21
CA GLN A 285 -11.46 17.78 11.50
C GLN A 285 -10.11 17.11 11.17
N PRO A 286 -10.10 15.77 10.97
CA PRO A 286 -8.93 15.05 10.51
C PRO A 286 -8.61 15.36 9.04
N ARG A 287 -7.32 15.42 8.69
CA ARG A 287 -6.86 15.73 7.33
C ARG A 287 -5.51 15.11 7.01
N ILE A 288 -5.27 14.86 5.73
CA ILE A 288 -3.92 14.65 5.17
C ILE A 288 -3.50 15.93 4.47
N ALA A 289 -2.40 16.53 4.91
CA ALA A 289 -1.70 17.56 4.17
C ALA A 289 -0.66 16.89 3.27
N ALA A 290 -0.99 16.67 1.99
CA ALA A 290 -0.03 16.08 1.05
C ALA A 290 1.09 17.09 0.76
N CYS A 291 0.71 18.34 0.50
CA CYS A 291 1.56 19.50 0.52
C CYS A 291 0.69 20.73 0.73
N TRP A 292 0.21 20.96 1.96
CA TRP A 292 -0.65 22.10 2.22
C TRP A 292 0.11 23.40 1.93
N ARG A 293 -0.28 24.07 0.85
CA ARG A 293 0.31 25.30 0.30
C ARG A 293 -0.77 26.00 -0.54
N ASP A 294 -0.65 27.31 -0.71
CA ASP A 294 -1.50 28.14 -1.56
C ASP A 294 -1.33 27.78 -3.06
N PHE A 295 -1.99 26.72 -3.51
CA PHE A 295 -1.94 26.20 -4.87
C PHE A 295 -3.12 26.72 -5.67
N ASN A 296 -2.84 27.19 -6.88
CA ASN A 296 -3.84 27.79 -7.75
C ASN A 296 -3.93 27.01 -9.08
N PRO A 297 -4.83 26.01 -9.19
CA PRO A 297 -5.06 25.27 -10.43
C PRO A 297 -5.59 26.14 -11.58
N PHE A 298 -6.17 27.31 -11.30
CA PHE A 298 -6.68 28.22 -12.32
C PHE A 298 -5.61 29.18 -12.89
N ALA A 299 -4.43 29.26 -12.27
CA ALA A 299 -3.36 30.15 -12.70
C ALA A 299 -2.76 29.71 -14.04
N THR A 300 -2.24 30.67 -14.81
CA THR A 300 -1.54 30.36 -16.07
C THR A 300 -0.29 29.52 -15.78
N GLY A 301 -0.15 28.39 -16.48
CA GLY A 301 0.93 27.43 -16.26
C GLY A 301 0.55 26.28 -15.34
N SER A 302 -0.59 26.36 -14.64
CA SER A 302 -1.22 25.21 -13.98
C SER A 302 -1.91 24.30 -14.99
N ASP A 303 -1.98 23.02 -14.63
CA ASP A 303 -2.96 22.09 -15.20
C ASP A 303 -4.16 21.99 -14.25
N ASP A 304 -4.32 20.90 -13.49
CA ASP A 304 -5.49 20.73 -12.60
C ASP A 304 -5.18 19.75 -11.46
N VAL A 305 -6.16 19.57 -10.58
CA VAL A 305 -6.23 18.46 -9.62
C VAL A 305 -7.00 17.31 -10.24
N TYR A 306 -6.41 16.12 -10.22
CA TYR A 306 -6.98 14.90 -10.79
C TYR A 306 -7.30 13.87 -9.71
N LEU A 307 -8.35 13.10 -9.94
CA LEU A 307 -8.73 11.94 -9.11
C LEU A 307 -8.81 10.67 -9.97
N LYS A 308 -8.08 9.64 -9.56
CA LYS A 308 -8.22 8.27 -10.05
C LYS A 308 -8.66 7.36 -8.90
N LEU A 309 -9.72 6.60 -9.15
CA LEU A 309 -10.23 5.60 -8.21
C LEU A 309 -9.92 4.19 -8.72
N PHE A 310 -9.49 3.34 -7.79
CA PHE A 310 -9.38 1.89 -7.92
C PHE A 310 -10.31 1.26 -6.88
N PRO A 311 -10.60 -0.05 -6.96
CA PRO A 311 -11.36 -0.73 -5.92
C PRO A 311 -10.76 -0.51 -4.53
N ASP A 312 -9.43 -0.53 -4.41
CA ASP A 312 -8.71 -0.60 -3.13
C ASP A 312 -7.79 0.60 -2.85
N ARG A 313 -7.75 1.59 -3.73
CA ARG A 313 -6.98 2.81 -3.52
C ARG A 313 -7.55 4.01 -4.28
N ALA A 314 -7.26 5.20 -3.80
CA ALA A 314 -7.52 6.46 -4.49
C ALA A 314 -6.22 7.22 -4.72
N VAL A 315 -6.09 7.85 -5.88
CA VAL A 315 -4.95 8.68 -6.24
C VAL A 315 -5.43 10.08 -6.54
N ILE A 316 -4.88 11.05 -5.82
CA ILE A 316 -5.17 12.47 -5.96
C ILE A 316 -3.87 13.13 -6.42
N THR A 317 -3.91 13.81 -7.57
CA THR A 317 -2.72 14.46 -8.13
C THR A 317 -2.98 15.93 -8.33
N TRP A 318 -2.26 16.80 -7.63
CA TRP A 318 -2.10 18.20 -8.03
C TRP A 318 -1.04 18.20 -9.13
N HIS A 319 -1.46 18.19 -10.38
CA HIS A 319 -0.57 17.99 -11.52
C HIS A 319 -0.14 19.34 -12.10
N ASN A 320 1.17 19.60 -12.14
CA ASN A 320 1.76 20.85 -12.64
C ASN A 320 1.10 22.13 -12.09
N VAL A 321 0.59 22.12 -10.87
CA VAL A 321 -0.10 23.27 -10.26
C VAL A 321 0.94 24.27 -9.76
N VAL A 322 0.81 25.53 -10.15
CA VAL A 322 1.64 26.61 -9.61
C VAL A 322 1.06 27.11 -8.29
N ARG A 323 1.91 27.64 -7.41
CA ARG A 323 1.42 28.39 -6.24
C ARG A 323 0.83 29.73 -6.65
N PHE A 324 -0.01 30.32 -5.80
CA PHE A 324 -0.42 31.71 -5.96
C PHE A 324 0.81 32.64 -6.04
N ASN A 325 0.81 33.56 -7.01
CA ASN A 325 1.95 34.43 -7.36
C ASN A 325 3.27 33.70 -7.70
N GLY A 326 3.21 32.40 -8.01
CA GLY A 326 4.34 31.63 -8.52
C GLY A 326 4.25 31.39 -10.03
N THR A 327 5.31 30.84 -10.61
CA THR A 327 5.36 30.46 -12.04
C THR A 327 5.98 29.08 -12.26
N VAL A 328 6.40 28.40 -11.19
CA VAL A 328 7.03 27.07 -11.28
C VAL A 328 5.93 26.02 -11.06
N PRO A 329 5.59 25.21 -12.09
CA PRO A 329 4.60 24.16 -11.94
C PRO A 329 5.14 23.05 -11.05
N MET A 330 4.30 22.54 -10.14
CA MET A 330 4.66 21.52 -9.18
C MET A 330 3.71 20.34 -9.31
N THR A 331 4.24 19.13 -9.21
CA THR A 331 3.42 17.92 -9.12
C THR A 331 3.54 17.29 -7.74
N VAL A 332 2.40 17.09 -7.08
CA VAL A 332 2.26 16.36 -5.82
C VAL A 332 1.20 15.29 -6.00
N GLN A 333 1.49 14.05 -5.63
CA GLN A 333 0.54 12.95 -5.73
C GLN A 333 0.37 12.25 -4.38
N LEU A 334 -0.88 12.19 -3.92
CA LEU A 334 -1.31 11.44 -2.75
C LEU A 334 -1.97 10.14 -3.22
N GLN A 335 -1.51 9.00 -2.72
CA GLN A 335 -2.14 7.69 -2.94
C GLN A 335 -2.60 7.13 -1.60
N MET A 336 -3.91 6.94 -1.43
CA MET A 336 -4.57 6.44 -0.22
C MET A 336 -5.05 5.02 -0.45
N LEU A 337 -4.69 4.07 0.42
CA LEU A 337 -5.00 2.65 0.26
C LEU A 337 -6.04 2.18 1.28
N ALA A 338 -6.77 1.11 0.95
CA ALA A 338 -7.77 0.51 1.83
C ALA A 338 -7.20 -0.09 3.14
N ASP A 339 -5.88 -0.26 3.22
CA ASP A 339 -5.17 -0.64 4.46
C ASP A 339 -4.89 0.55 5.39
N GLY A 340 -5.26 1.77 4.97
CA GLY A 340 -5.02 3.01 5.71
C GLY A 340 -3.63 3.57 5.56
N SER A 341 -2.74 2.88 4.84
CA SER A 341 -1.49 3.46 4.42
C SER A 341 -1.74 4.50 3.32
N PHE A 342 -0.88 5.51 3.29
CA PHE A 342 -0.87 6.47 2.21
C PHE A 342 0.54 6.88 1.84
N TYR A 343 0.67 7.36 0.61
CA TYR A 343 1.94 7.72 0.01
C TYR A 343 1.85 9.12 -0.55
N VAL A 344 2.89 9.93 -0.31
CA VAL A 344 2.99 11.27 -0.89
C VAL A 344 4.24 11.35 -1.73
N PHE A 345 4.06 11.57 -3.02
CA PHE A 345 5.12 11.81 -3.99
C PHE A 345 5.24 13.31 -4.27
N PHE A 346 6.48 13.77 -4.38
CA PHE A 346 6.84 15.15 -4.75
C PHE A 346 7.74 15.13 -5.97
N ASP A 347 7.41 15.94 -6.98
CA ASP A 347 8.29 16.20 -8.12
C ASP A 347 9.61 16.84 -7.65
N ALA A 348 10.67 16.63 -8.43
CA ALA A 348 11.95 17.33 -8.31
C ALA A 348 11.81 18.81 -8.71
N ASN A 349 10.92 19.11 -9.66
CA ASN A 349 10.57 20.47 -10.04
C ASN A 349 9.62 21.09 -9.01
N PHE A 350 10.18 21.89 -8.11
CA PHE A 350 9.44 22.48 -7.00
C PHE A 350 9.72 23.98 -6.87
N ASP A 351 8.69 24.78 -6.58
CA ASP A 351 8.86 26.22 -6.35
C ASP A 351 9.49 26.46 -4.97
N LEU A 352 10.70 27.01 -4.97
CA LEU A 352 11.47 27.39 -3.78
C LEU A 352 11.39 28.89 -3.49
N THR A 353 10.61 29.64 -4.27
CA THR A 353 10.40 31.09 -4.11
C THR A 353 9.14 31.38 -3.26
N GLY A 354 9.02 32.60 -2.73
CA GLY A 354 7.88 33.02 -1.88
C GLY A 354 8.23 33.27 -0.41
N GLY A 355 9.37 32.77 0.08
CA GLY A 355 9.88 33.10 1.41
C GLY A 355 9.00 32.56 2.53
N THR A 356 8.70 33.38 3.54
CA THR A 356 7.92 33.00 4.73
C THR A 356 6.43 33.38 4.67
N ALA A 357 5.97 33.93 3.54
CA ALA A 357 4.56 34.26 3.33
C ALA A 357 3.72 32.98 3.17
N ALA A 358 2.38 33.10 3.24
CA ALA A 358 1.49 31.94 3.25
C ALA A 358 1.73 31.00 2.05
N GLU A 359 1.89 31.60 0.88
CA GLU A 359 2.13 30.94 -0.39
C GLU A 359 3.51 30.27 -0.52
N GLY A 360 4.49 30.70 0.28
CA GLY A 360 5.84 30.13 0.30
C GLY A 360 6.01 28.97 1.29
N ARG A 361 5.05 28.77 2.20
CA ARG A 361 5.14 27.73 3.23
C ARG A 361 4.56 26.40 2.72
N SER A 362 4.98 25.29 3.33
CA SER A 362 4.39 23.97 3.08
C SER A 362 4.20 23.21 4.37
N LEU A 363 3.12 22.44 4.47
CA LEU A 363 2.93 21.46 5.54
C LEU A 363 2.62 20.09 4.94
N ILE A 364 3.34 19.07 5.41
CA ILE A 364 3.19 17.68 4.96
C ILE A 364 2.88 16.85 6.20
N GLY A 365 1.89 15.98 6.13
CA GLY A 365 1.63 15.02 7.19
C GLY A 365 0.17 14.67 7.35
N ILE A 366 -0.15 14.05 8.47
CA ILE A 366 -1.51 13.66 8.81
C ILE A 366 -1.87 14.13 10.21
N LYS A 367 -3.07 14.70 10.34
CA LYS A 367 -3.70 15.01 11.61
C LYS A 367 -4.93 14.13 11.74
N CYS A 368 -4.94 13.30 12.78
CA CYS A 368 -6.05 12.44 13.09
C CYS A 368 -6.89 13.00 14.25
N GLY A 369 -8.10 12.49 14.41
CA GLY A 369 -9.02 12.86 15.49
C GLY A 369 -9.74 14.19 15.28
N THR A 370 -10.78 14.41 16.08
CA THR A 370 -11.56 15.66 16.12
C THR A 370 -11.08 16.58 17.24
N GLY A 371 -11.22 17.88 17.04
CA GLY A 371 -10.79 18.91 18.00
C GLY A 371 -9.32 19.31 17.83
N VAL A 372 -8.84 20.07 18.82
CA VAL A 372 -7.42 20.47 18.94
C VAL A 372 -6.61 19.29 19.48
N VAL A 373 -5.53 18.93 18.80
CA VAL A 373 -4.61 17.87 19.23
C VAL A 373 -3.33 18.48 19.82
N ALA A 374 -2.72 17.76 20.77
CA ALA A 374 -1.42 18.16 21.31
C ALA A 374 -0.36 18.12 20.21
N ASP A 375 0.54 19.11 20.20
CA ASP A 375 1.60 19.20 19.21
C ASP A 375 2.65 18.11 19.44
N PRO A 376 2.82 17.13 18.53
CA PRO A 376 3.90 16.14 18.61
C PRO A 376 5.29 16.76 18.31
N GLY A 377 5.33 18.00 17.83
CA GLY A 377 6.53 18.68 17.37
C GLY A 377 6.78 18.45 15.88
N ASN A 378 7.40 19.45 15.25
CA ASN A 378 7.82 19.37 13.85
C ASN A 378 8.88 18.27 13.67
N THR A 379 8.65 17.36 12.72
CA THR A 379 9.62 16.33 12.36
C THR A 379 10.29 16.68 11.03
N ASP A 380 11.62 16.83 11.01
CA ASP A 380 12.38 16.92 9.75
C ASP A 380 12.44 15.52 9.11
N TYR A 381 11.62 15.27 8.09
CA TYR A 381 11.56 13.94 7.49
C TYR A 381 12.84 13.59 6.72
N SER A 382 13.52 14.58 6.14
CA SER A 382 14.70 14.32 5.33
C SER A 382 15.85 13.78 6.18
N ALA A 383 15.90 14.16 7.46
CA ALA A 383 16.88 13.69 8.45
C ALA A 383 16.38 12.55 9.36
N ALA A 384 15.09 12.50 9.71
CA ALA A 384 14.59 11.60 10.76
C ALA A 384 14.10 10.25 10.24
N LEU A 385 13.65 10.14 8.99
CA LEU A 385 13.02 8.90 8.51
C LEU A 385 14.05 7.75 8.34
N PRO A 386 13.70 6.50 8.67
CA PRO A 386 12.36 6.05 9.09
C PRO A 386 12.07 6.28 10.58
N ILE A 387 10.80 6.57 10.91
CA ILE A 387 10.30 6.71 12.29
C ILE A 387 9.04 5.86 12.50
N SER A 388 8.75 5.55 13.77
CA SER A 388 7.49 4.95 14.22
C SER A 388 6.93 5.80 15.35
N THR A 389 5.75 6.40 15.16
CA THR A 389 5.13 7.29 16.16
C THR A 389 4.10 6.53 16.99
N ALA A 390 3.93 6.94 18.26
CA ALA A 390 2.81 6.50 19.11
C ALA A 390 1.62 7.49 19.07
N THR A 391 1.82 8.66 18.46
CA THR A 391 0.78 9.67 18.29
C THR A 391 0.14 9.55 16.91
N SER A 392 -1.17 9.77 16.86
CA SER A 392 -1.98 9.74 15.64
C SER A 392 -1.74 10.92 14.69
N THR A 393 -0.95 11.91 15.12
CA THR A 393 -0.55 13.08 14.33
C THR A 393 0.96 13.08 14.18
N VAL A 394 1.43 13.34 12.96
CA VAL A 394 2.84 13.51 12.59
C VAL A 394 2.91 14.43 11.37
N TYR A 395 3.82 15.40 11.39
CA TYR A 395 3.95 16.38 10.32
C TYR A 395 5.37 16.94 10.20
N GLU A 396 5.64 17.48 9.03
CA GLU A 396 6.75 18.39 8.75
C GLU A 396 6.19 19.71 8.22
N PHE A 397 6.69 20.81 8.75
CA PHE A 397 6.32 22.18 8.42
C PHE A 397 7.53 22.95 7.91
N PHE A 398 7.45 23.36 6.66
CA PHE A 398 8.42 24.21 5.99
C PHE A 398 7.94 25.67 6.09
N GLY A 399 8.39 26.37 7.12
CA GLY A 399 8.10 27.79 7.32
C GLY A 399 8.73 28.73 6.28
N ASN A 400 9.56 28.21 5.38
CA ASN A 400 10.17 28.94 4.27
C ASN A 400 10.35 28.01 3.05
N SER A 401 9.90 28.46 1.88
CA SER A 401 9.97 27.71 0.61
C SER A 401 11.38 27.24 0.26
N ALA A 402 12.41 28.01 0.60
CA ALA A 402 13.80 27.71 0.28
C ALA A 402 14.33 26.45 0.97
N ASN A 403 13.65 26.00 2.04
CA ASN A 403 14.06 24.85 2.83
C ASN A 403 13.39 23.55 2.39
N PHE A 404 12.53 23.58 1.36
CA PHE A 404 11.82 22.38 0.91
C PHE A 404 12.80 21.36 0.31
N ASP A 405 13.02 20.26 1.04
CA ASP A 405 14.04 19.24 0.76
C ASP A 405 13.47 17.84 0.47
N LEU A 406 12.14 17.74 0.40
CA LEU A 406 11.41 16.53 -0.01
C LEU A 406 11.26 16.40 -1.52
N ARG A 407 11.89 17.28 -2.29
CA ARG A 407 11.92 17.26 -3.76
C ARG A 407 12.40 15.91 -4.25
N GLY A 408 11.65 15.33 -5.16
CA GLY A 408 11.96 14.05 -5.75
C GLY A 408 11.87 12.86 -4.78
N ARG A 409 11.10 13.01 -3.69
CA ARG A 409 10.92 11.96 -2.69
C ARG A 409 9.50 11.42 -2.73
N CYS A 410 9.37 10.20 -2.24
CA CYS A 410 8.08 9.58 -1.97
C CYS A 410 8.11 9.06 -0.55
N ILE A 411 7.17 9.49 0.27
CA ILE A 411 7.05 9.14 1.68
C ILE A 411 5.86 8.21 1.83
N ARG A 412 6.04 7.12 2.58
CA ARG A 412 4.99 6.22 3.04
C ARG A 412 4.63 6.57 4.48
N PHE A 413 3.34 6.58 4.76
CA PHE A 413 2.76 6.59 6.10
C PHE A 413 1.90 5.35 6.23
N ALA A 414 2.12 4.53 7.26
CA ALA A 414 1.28 3.36 7.53
C ALA A 414 0.84 3.35 9.00
N PRO A 415 -0.46 3.19 9.30
CA PRO A 415 -0.91 3.01 10.67
C PRO A 415 -0.14 1.88 11.35
N ASN A 416 0.24 2.07 12.60
CA ASN A 416 0.94 1.06 13.39
C ASN A 416 0.14 0.64 14.63
N ALA A 417 0.51 -0.50 15.20
CA ALA A 417 -0.15 -1.05 16.40
C ALA A 417 -0.01 -0.14 17.65
N GLY A 418 0.90 0.84 17.62
CA GLY A 418 1.10 1.83 18.68
C GLY A 418 0.08 2.97 18.67
N GLY A 419 -0.86 3.00 17.73
CA GLY A 419 -1.82 4.11 17.59
C GLY A 419 -1.19 5.35 16.97
N GLY A 420 -0.16 5.19 16.14
CA GLY A 420 0.44 6.23 15.32
C GLY A 420 0.78 5.73 13.92
N TYR A 421 1.88 6.22 13.34
CA TYR A 421 2.30 5.86 11.98
C TYR A 421 3.76 5.44 11.92
N ASP A 422 4.03 4.39 11.14
CA ASP A 422 5.35 4.12 10.59
C ASP A 422 5.53 4.98 9.34
N VAL A 423 6.50 5.88 9.39
CA VAL A 423 6.80 6.84 8.31
C VAL A 423 8.18 6.54 7.74
N SER A 424 8.28 6.40 6.42
CA SER A 424 9.54 6.07 5.75
C SER A 424 9.60 6.58 4.32
N PHE A 425 10.82 6.83 3.81
CA PHE A 425 11.00 7.03 2.38
C PHE A 425 10.83 5.70 1.65
N ARG A 426 10.12 5.73 0.52
CA ARG A 426 10.10 4.59 -0.40
C ARG A 426 11.44 4.45 -1.10
N THR A 427 12.20 3.42 -0.77
CA THR A 427 13.50 3.15 -1.40
C THR A 427 13.36 2.47 -2.76
N ASP A 428 12.26 1.76 -2.98
CA ASP A 428 11.91 1.04 -4.21
C ASP A 428 11.45 1.92 -5.36
N CYS A 429 11.32 3.21 -5.11
CA CYS A 429 11.01 4.15 -6.17
C CYS A 429 12.25 4.76 -6.82
N GLY A 430 13.43 4.70 -6.17
CA GLY A 430 14.67 5.24 -6.72
C GLY A 430 15.05 4.55 -8.02
N GLY A 431 15.72 5.27 -8.92
CA GLY A 431 16.29 4.69 -10.12
C GLY A 431 17.19 3.53 -9.74
N SER A 432 17.26 2.53 -10.59
CA SER A 432 18.16 1.41 -10.36
C SER A 432 18.95 1.09 -11.61
N SER A 433 20.12 0.51 -11.38
CA SER A 433 21.02 0.06 -12.43
C SER A 433 21.56 -1.31 -12.04
N ALA A 434 21.37 -2.30 -12.89
CA ALA A 434 21.81 -3.67 -12.64
C ALA A 434 22.64 -4.18 -13.83
N PRO A 435 23.93 -4.52 -13.65
CA PRO A 435 24.70 -5.20 -14.69
C PRO A 435 24.18 -6.62 -14.90
N TYR A 436 24.22 -7.10 -16.14
CA TYR A 436 23.85 -8.46 -16.51
C TYR A 436 24.69 -8.95 -17.70
N GLY A 437 24.81 -10.27 -17.83
CA GLY A 437 25.72 -10.87 -18.81
C GLY A 437 27.20 -10.63 -18.49
N VAL A 438 28.06 -11.00 -19.42
CA VAL A 438 29.52 -10.90 -19.28
C VAL A 438 30.13 -10.25 -20.52
N GLY A 439 31.09 -9.36 -20.31
CA GLY A 439 31.85 -8.78 -21.42
C GLY A 439 32.85 -9.76 -22.02
N CYS A 440 33.34 -9.42 -23.21
CA CYS A 440 34.40 -10.14 -23.90
C CYS A 440 35.64 -9.22 -24.08
N PRO A 441 36.85 -9.78 -24.26
CA PRO A 441 37.18 -11.22 -24.21
C PRO A 441 37.13 -11.76 -22.78
N ALA A 442 36.86 -13.06 -22.61
CA ALA A 442 36.70 -13.67 -21.29
C ALA A 442 37.93 -13.52 -20.36
N ALA A 443 39.14 -13.43 -20.94
CA ALA A 443 40.38 -13.27 -20.19
C ALA A 443 40.52 -11.87 -19.55
N THR A 444 39.95 -10.84 -20.18
CA THR A 444 39.94 -9.46 -19.65
C THR A 444 38.65 -8.78 -20.07
N PRO A 445 37.52 -9.13 -19.43
CA PRO A 445 36.21 -8.68 -19.85
C PRO A 445 36.09 -7.16 -19.78
N VAL A 446 35.66 -6.55 -20.88
CA VAL A 446 35.17 -5.16 -20.84
C VAL A 446 33.98 -5.11 -19.90
N SER A 447 33.98 -4.18 -18.95
CA SER A 447 32.91 -4.06 -17.95
C SER A 447 32.25 -2.70 -18.04
N MET A 448 30.92 -2.66 -17.97
CA MET A 448 30.12 -1.44 -17.89
C MET A 448 29.32 -1.41 -16.59
N THR A 449 29.36 -0.28 -15.91
CA THR A 449 28.53 0.05 -14.75
C THR A 449 28.01 1.49 -14.86
N THR A 450 27.17 1.90 -13.90
CA THR A 450 26.86 3.32 -13.65
C THR A 450 27.33 3.73 -12.26
N ASP A 451 27.62 5.02 -12.07
CA ASP A 451 28.04 5.59 -10.79
C ASP A 451 26.89 6.08 -9.90
N ALA A 452 25.72 6.31 -10.49
CA ALA A 452 24.53 6.77 -9.82
C ALA A 452 23.27 6.11 -10.41
N PRO A 453 22.18 6.01 -9.62
CA PRO A 453 20.89 5.59 -10.12
C PRO A 453 20.32 6.62 -11.13
N PRO A 454 19.63 6.16 -12.19
CA PRO A 454 19.04 7.04 -13.21
C PRO A 454 17.71 7.62 -12.69
N ASN A 455 17.81 8.58 -11.77
CA ASN A 455 16.67 9.35 -11.27
C ASN A 455 16.28 10.44 -12.25
N LEU A 456 14.99 10.79 -12.34
CA LEU A 456 14.53 11.86 -13.22
C LEU A 456 15.17 13.20 -12.78
N GLY A 457 15.62 14.00 -13.75
CA GLY A 457 16.35 15.25 -13.49
C GLY A 457 17.80 15.08 -13.02
N SER A 458 18.28 13.85 -12.82
CA SER A 458 19.67 13.60 -12.45
C SER A 458 20.57 13.41 -13.67
N THR A 459 21.87 13.44 -13.41
CA THR A 459 22.89 12.95 -14.33
C THR A 459 23.57 11.74 -13.71
N PHE A 460 23.85 10.74 -14.52
CA PHE A 460 24.67 9.58 -14.17
C PHE A 460 25.72 9.37 -15.25
N ASN A 461 26.77 8.62 -14.96
CA ASN A 461 27.77 8.25 -15.94
C ASN A 461 27.73 6.75 -16.21
N TRP A 462 27.74 6.37 -17.49
CA TRP A 462 28.19 5.03 -17.88
C TRP A 462 29.70 4.99 -17.74
N ASN A 463 30.20 4.05 -16.95
CA ASN A 463 31.62 3.81 -16.74
C ASN A 463 32.01 2.48 -17.35
N VAL A 464 32.90 2.53 -18.33
CA VAL A 464 33.44 1.35 -19.01
C VAL A 464 34.90 1.17 -18.62
N THR A 465 35.25 -0.02 -18.16
CA THR A 465 36.59 -0.38 -17.74
C THR A 465 37.13 -1.55 -18.57
N ASN A 466 38.45 -1.76 -18.51
CA ASN A 466 39.18 -2.71 -19.36
C ASN A 466 39.06 -2.38 -20.86
N VAL A 467 38.97 -1.10 -21.19
CA VAL A 467 39.02 -0.62 -22.59
C VAL A 467 40.44 -0.91 -23.14
N PRO A 468 40.59 -1.69 -24.23
CA PRO A 468 41.90 -2.01 -24.79
C PRO A 468 42.71 -0.76 -25.18
N ALA A 469 44.03 -0.78 -24.96
CA ALA A 469 44.91 0.34 -25.32
C ALA A 469 44.94 0.64 -26.84
N THR A 470 44.57 -0.33 -27.67
CA THR A 470 44.49 -0.21 -29.13
C THR A 470 43.10 0.17 -29.64
N THR A 471 42.22 0.67 -28.77
CA THR A 471 40.88 1.12 -29.13
C THR A 471 40.95 2.25 -30.16
N THR A 472 40.26 2.07 -31.28
CA THR A 472 40.13 3.04 -32.37
C THR A 472 38.74 3.68 -32.41
N ALA A 473 37.72 3.02 -31.88
CA ALA A 473 36.37 3.56 -31.73
C ALA A 473 35.63 2.88 -30.57
N ALA A 474 34.71 3.60 -29.94
CA ALA A 474 33.82 3.04 -28.93
C ALA A 474 32.44 3.68 -29.01
N ALA A 475 31.40 2.90 -28.69
CA ALA A 475 30.02 3.36 -28.64
C ALA A 475 29.25 2.70 -27.49
N ILE A 476 28.22 3.38 -27.00
CA ILE A 476 27.17 2.78 -26.16
C ILE A 476 25.97 2.51 -27.04
N MET A 477 25.54 1.25 -27.04
CA MET A 477 24.28 0.80 -27.60
C MET A 477 23.19 0.90 -26.54
N LEU A 478 22.04 1.46 -26.92
CA LEU A 478 20.86 1.61 -26.08
C LEU A 478 19.67 0.91 -26.74
N GLY A 479 18.86 0.24 -25.92
CA GLY A 479 17.66 -0.46 -26.38
C GLY A 479 16.59 -0.61 -25.31
N VAL A 480 15.32 -0.71 -25.71
CA VAL A 480 14.18 -0.90 -24.80
C VAL A 480 13.90 -2.37 -24.49
N GLY A 481 14.54 -3.29 -25.19
CA GLY A 481 14.51 -4.73 -24.92
C GLY A 481 15.90 -5.32 -24.68
N THR A 482 15.95 -6.42 -23.93
CA THR A 482 17.15 -7.24 -23.80
C THR A 482 17.31 -8.19 -24.99
N ALA A 483 18.55 -8.57 -25.26
CA ALA A 483 18.95 -9.57 -26.23
C ALA A 483 19.93 -10.56 -25.58
N ALA A 484 20.21 -11.67 -26.26
CA ALA A 484 21.29 -12.58 -25.91
C ALA A 484 21.81 -13.26 -27.19
N VAL A 485 22.31 -12.45 -28.12
CA VAL A 485 22.73 -12.93 -29.45
C VAL A 485 24.23 -13.15 -29.44
N ASN A 486 24.66 -14.40 -29.63
CA ASN A 486 26.06 -14.75 -29.82
C ASN A 486 26.58 -14.15 -31.14
N LEU A 487 27.77 -13.53 -31.11
CA LEU A 487 28.36 -12.81 -32.23
C LEU A 487 29.51 -13.58 -32.92
N ASP A 488 29.72 -14.86 -32.60
CA ASP A 488 30.80 -15.68 -33.16
C ASP A 488 30.70 -15.77 -34.68
N PHE A 489 29.47 -15.77 -35.23
CA PHE A 489 29.21 -15.81 -36.67
C PHE A 489 29.73 -14.56 -37.42
N LEU A 490 29.97 -13.46 -36.70
CA LEU A 490 30.57 -12.23 -37.23
C LEU A 490 32.10 -12.18 -37.02
N GLY A 491 32.68 -13.23 -36.43
CA GLY A 491 34.10 -13.29 -36.08
C GLY A 491 34.45 -12.71 -34.71
N TYR A 492 33.45 -12.28 -33.92
CA TYR A 492 33.65 -11.72 -32.58
C TYR A 492 33.53 -12.82 -31.52
N ILE A 493 34.52 -13.71 -31.53
CA ILE A 493 34.49 -14.96 -30.76
C ILE A 493 34.34 -14.70 -29.26
N GLY A 494 33.31 -15.29 -28.66
CA GLY A 494 32.99 -15.18 -27.24
C GLY A 494 32.26 -13.89 -26.85
N CYS A 495 31.89 -13.05 -27.83
CA CYS A 495 31.11 -11.84 -27.61
C CYS A 495 29.62 -12.10 -27.81
N SER A 496 28.79 -11.33 -27.09
CA SER A 496 27.33 -11.41 -27.20
C SER A 496 26.73 -10.02 -27.14
N SER A 497 25.67 -9.80 -27.92
CA SER A 497 24.83 -8.62 -27.81
C SER A 497 23.74 -8.86 -26.77
N TYR A 498 23.69 -7.98 -25.77
CA TYR A 498 22.76 -8.09 -24.64
C TYR A 498 21.57 -7.13 -24.70
N THR A 499 21.59 -6.17 -25.62
CA THR A 499 20.54 -5.16 -25.78
C THR A 499 20.10 -5.08 -27.23
N THR A 500 18.86 -4.66 -27.44
CA THR A 500 18.37 -4.22 -28.76
C THR A 500 19.15 -2.98 -29.22
N MET A 501 19.34 -2.83 -30.53
CA MET A 501 20.14 -1.73 -31.10
C MET A 501 19.22 -0.61 -31.59
N ASP A 502 18.49 0.03 -30.67
CA ASP A 502 17.55 1.10 -31.01
C ASP A 502 18.27 2.44 -31.23
N LEU A 503 19.33 2.69 -30.47
CA LEU A 503 20.16 3.90 -30.58
C LEU A 503 21.64 3.57 -30.27
N ALA A 504 22.56 4.21 -30.99
CA ALA A 504 24.00 4.13 -30.75
C ALA A 504 24.57 5.52 -30.49
N MET A 505 25.35 5.67 -29.43
CA MET A 505 25.99 6.92 -29.03
C MET A 505 27.51 6.76 -29.02
N ALA A 506 28.24 7.74 -29.55
CA ALA A 506 29.69 7.73 -29.46
C ALA A 506 30.13 7.78 -27.99
N LEU A 507 31.09 6.93 -27.62
CA LEU A 507 31.62 6.84 -26.26
C LEU A 507 33.04 7.43 -26.23
N PRO A 508 33.24 8.60 -25.59
CA PRO A 508 34.58 9.13 -25.37
C PRO A 508 35.40 8.17 -24.51
N PHE A 509 36.63 7.87 -24.94
CA PHE A 509 37.48 6.90 -24.28
C PHE A 509 38.89 7.44 -24.04
N THR A 510 39.52 6.99 -22.95
CA THR A 510 40.93 7.20 -22.62
C THR A 510 41.39 5.90 -21.96
N PRO A 511 41.92 4.93 -22.72
CA PRO A 511 42.21 3.61 -22.19
C PRO A 511 43.07 3.69 -20.92
N PRO A 512 42.78 2.91 -19.88
CA PRO A 512 41.92 1.71 -19.89
C PRO A 512 40.44 1.97 -19.59
N THR A 513 39.96 3.21 -19.62
CA THR A 513 38.58 3.56 -19.28
C THR A 513 37.87 4.35 -20.38
N ALA A 514 36.54 4.37 -20.30
CA ALA A 514 35.70 5.25 -21.09
C ALA A 514 34.47 5.65 -20.28
N THR A 515 34.04 6.90 -20.41
CA THR A 515 32.94 7.45 -19.62
C THR A 515 32.05 8.31 -20.50
N LEU A 516 30.73 8.17 -20.34
CA LEU A 516 29.73 9.02 -20.97
C LEU A 516 28.67 9.42 -19.95
N ALA A 517 28.39 10.71 -19.86
CA ALA A 517 27.31 11.24 -19.03
C ALA A 517 25.95 11.05 -19.73
N GLY A 518 24.98 10.52 -19.01
CA GLY A 518 23.57 10.48 -19.38
C GLY A 518 22.75 11.40 -18.47
N THR A 519 21.94 12.27 -19.06
CA THR A 519 20.99 13.12 -18.32
C THR A 519 19.59 12.52 -18.46
N VAL A 520 18.93 12.30 -17.33
CA VAL A 520 17.55 11.81 -17.32
C VAL A 520 16.62 13.02 -17.29
N PRO A 521 15.70 13.18 -18.26
CA PRO A 521 14.80 14.33 -18.26
C PRO A 521 13.82 14.25 -17.08
N ILE A 522 13.39 15.42 -16.60
CA ILE A 522 12.29 15.57 -15.63
C ILE A 522 10.98 15.31 -16.39
N ASN A 523 10.69 14.03 -16.66
CA ASN A 523 9.47 13.61 -17.33
C ASN A 523 8.84 12.44 -16.57
N PRO A 524 7.74 12.65 -15.82
CA PRO A 524 7.06 11.59 -15.08
C PRO A 524 6.67 10.38 -15.94
N GLN A 525 6.49 10.55 -17.25
CA GLN A 525 6.08 9.48 -18.17
C GLN A 525 7.15 8.39 -18.36
N ILE A 526 8.42 8.69 -18.06
CA ILE A 526 9.48 7.67 -18.15
C ILE A 526 9.75 6.97 -16.82
N LEU A 527 9.03 7.32 -15.75
CA LEU A 527 9.20 6.68 -14.45
C LEU A 527 8.85 5.19 -14.52
N GLY A 528 9.73 4.35 -13.99
CA GLY A 528 9.61 2.89 -14.02
C GLY A 528 9.94 2.26 -15.38
N MET A 529 10.20 3.06 -16.43
CA MET A 529 10.63 2.51 -17.72
C MET A 529 12.05 1.93 -17.62
N SER A 530 12.27 0.85 -18.36
CA SER A 530 13.59 0.21 -18.47
C SER A 530 14.31 0.62 -19.75
N LEU A 531 15.60 0.88 -19.64
CA LEU A 531 16.54 1.09 -20.74
C LEU A 531 17.72 0.14 -20.56
N HIS A 532 18.13 -0.54 -21.62
CA HIS A 532 19.24 -1.50 -21.59
C HIS A 532 20.42 -0.94 -22.38
N SER A 533 21.59 -0.90 -21.76
CA SER A 533 22.81 -0.37 -22.38
C SER A 533 23.94 -1.40 -22.46
N GLN A 534 24.78 -1.32 -23.50
CA GLN A 534 25.99 -2.12 -23.66
C GLN A 534 27.06 -1.31 -24.40
N ALA A 535 28.33 -1.37 -24.00
CA ALA A 535 29.42 -0.80 -24.77
C ALA A 535 29.89 -1.76 -25.85
N VAL A 536 30.19 -1.21 -27.01
CA VAL A 536 30.88 -1.86 -28.12
C VAL A 536 32.18 -1.10 -28.36
N ILE A 537 33.29 -1.82 -28.39
CA ILE A 537 34.63 -1.26 -28.55
C ILE A 537 35.26 -1.90 -29.77
N VAL A 538 35.83 -1.08 -30.65
CA VAL A 538 36.62 -1.51 -31.80
C VAL A 538 38.09 -1.23 -31.50
N ALA A 539 38.89 -2.29 -31.45
CA ALA A 539 40.33 -2.26 -31.25
C ALA A 539 41.06 -2.70 -32.53
N ASN A 540 42.29 -2.23 -32.72
CA ASN A 540 43.11 -2.55 -33.90
C ASN A 540 42.41 -2.26 -35.26
N GLY A 541 41.39 -1.40 -35.26
CA GLY A 541 40.57 -1.08 -36.43
C GLY A 541 39.50 -2.10 -36.82
N VAL A 542 39.53 -3.34 -36.31
CA VAL A 542 38.62 -4.43 -36.73
C VAL A 542 38.14 -5.35 -35.61
N ASP A 543 38.87 -5.43 -34.49
CA ASP A 543 38.55 -6.33 -33.39
C ASP A 543 37.44 -5.75 -32.55
N VAL A 544 36.28 -6.39 -32.50
CA VAL A 544 35.15 -5.92 -31.69
C VAL A 544 35.12 -6.67 -30.37
N THR A 545 35.07 -5.90 -29.28
CA THR A 545 34.75 -6.39 -27.94
C THR A 545 33.49 -5.69 -27.43
N THR A 546 32.78 -6.37 -26.54
CA THR A 546 31.51 -5.89 -25.97
C THR A 546 31.57 -5.99 -24.47
N SER A 547 30.99 -5.02 -23.76
CA SER A 547 30.84 -5.13 -22.31
C SER A 547 29.73 -6.11 -21.92
N ASN A 548 29.57 -6.36 -20.61
CA ASN A 548 28.28 -6.79 -20.06
C ASN A 548 27.18 -5.76 -20.40
N GLY A 549 25.92 -6.17 -20.31
CA GLY A 549 24.78 -5.25 -20.35
C GLY A 549 24.57 -4.56 -19.00
N VAL A 550 23.88 -3.42 -19.01
CA VAL A 550 23.34 -2.75 -17.82
C VAL A 550 21.87 -2.44 -18.07
N THR A 551 21.00 -2.88 -17.17
CA THR A 551 19.58 -2.48 -17.15
C THR A 551 19.45 -1.27 -16.26
N LEU A 552 18.96 -0.18 -16.82
CA LEU A 552 18.59 1.03 -16.12
C LEU A 552 17.07 1.00 -15.96
N VAL A 553 16.58 1.09 -14.72
CA VAL A 553 15.17 1.41 -14.46
C VAL A 553 15.14 2.84 -14.02
N PHE A 554 14.52 3.69 -14.82
CA PHE A 554 14.33 5.08 -14.44
C PHE A 554 13.45 5.10 -13.20
N GLY A 555 13.97 5.67 -12.14
CA GLY A 555 13.22 5.85 -10.90
C GLY A 555 13.20 7.33 -10.56
N LYS A 556 12.61 7.62 -9.41
CA LYS A 556 11.83 8.83 -9.09
C LYS A 556 12.27 10.11 -9.81
N LEU A 557 11.34 11.02 -10.06
CA LEU A 557 11.74 12.43 -9.86
C LEU A 557 12.30 12.55 -8.47
#